data_AF-A0A519TCP4-F1
#
_entry.id   AF-A0A519TCP4-F1
#
_cell.length_a   1.000
_cell.length_b   1.000
_cell.length_c   1.000
_cell.angle_alpha   90.00
_cell.angle_beta   90.00
_cell.angle_gamma   90.00
#
_symmetry.space_group_name_H-M   'P 1'
#
loop_
_entity.id
_entity.type
_entity.pdbx_description
1 polymer ?
#
loop_
_entity_poly.entity_id
_entity_poly.type
_entity_poly.pdbx_seq_one_letter_code
_entity_poly.pdbx_strand_id
1 'polypeptide(L)'
;MPFSLPTRLGSLSLLLGMGLFFTACDKDNDTVPATKIDQPFQALSATNQLLQFNANNVTAAPTPVAITGLQTGERILSVDYRPATGQLYGLGSTSRLYIINPTTGVARPVGSGPFSPALNGTSATIDFNPTVDRLRLVSNTGQNLRLNPETGAVMTSDGTINGVTGATISAVAYTNPVAGASTTVLYDIDPTTDKLYRQDPPNDGTLVAIGDLGVNVTGLAGFDIAATDNNAFAALTVDNQAGLYKIDLGTGRATRYDNFPANTAIIGVAIPTQAVAYGVDADNNFVAFNPGTPQTQVVKPFTGLQSGERLVGLDMRPLNGQLYGLGSTNRLYTLNLASGAATVVGAGTPLTLTGTNVGFDFNPTVDRIRIVSDAGVNLRVNPADGIAVVDGVLNPGTPSVTAAAYTNNFAGATTTVLYDIDSNTDMLYRQDPPNAGTLVSVGALGVNTTGVNGFDIGGTSGTGFAVLMVGTTASVYTLNLTTGAATKGADLPRPLQAMAVGLGF
;
A
#
# COMPACT_ATOMS: atom_id res chain seq x y z
N MET A 1 66.34 -66.91 -39.23
CA MET A 1 66.74 -66.43 -37.90
C MET A 1 65.50 -66.43 -37.01
N PRO A 2 65.60 -66.92 -35.76
CA PRO A 2 64.47 -67.33 -34.91
C PRO A 2 63.89 -66.12 -34.16
N PHE A 3 62.65 -66.15 -33.65
CA PHE A 3 62.36 -66.66 -32.32
C PHE A 3 60.89 -67.05 -32.15
N SER A 4 60.73 -68.17 -31.44
CA SER A 4 59.50 -68.80 -30.99
C SER A 4 59.17 -68.36 -29.55
N LEU A 5 57.88 -68.35 -29.19
CA LEU A 5 57.44 -68.51 -27.80
C LEU A 5 56.14 -69.35 -27.74
N PRO A 6 55.98 -70.23 -26.74
CA PRO A 6 54.88 -71.20 -26.70
C PRO A 6 53.73 -70.80 -25.76
N THR A 7 52.62 -71.49 -25.99
CA THR A 7 51.40 -71.63 -25.19
C THR A 7 51.62 -72.04 -23.72
N ARG A 8 50.76 -71.57 -22.80
CA ARG A 8 49.93 -72.42 -21.91
C ARG A 8 48.94 -71.64 -21.02
N LEU A 9 47.67 -72.08 -21.11
CA LEU A 9 46.62 -72.31 -20.10
C LEU A 9 46.54 -71.43 -18.82
N GLY A 10 45.43 -70.70 -18.71
CA GLY A 10 44.25 -71.13 -17.91
C GLY A 10 44.20 -70.78 -16.41
N SER A 11 43.34 -69.85 -16.03
CA SER A 11 42.54 -69.93 -14.79
C SER A 11 41.26 -69.10 -14.93
N LEU A 12 40.13 -69.79 -14.79
CA LEU A 12 38.77 -69.27 -14.80
C LEU A 12 38.48 -68.63 -13.42
N SER A 13 37.95 -67.41 -13.37
CA SER A 13 37.41 -66.82 -12.14
C SER A 13 36.04 -66.22 -12.43
N LEU A 14 35.05 -66.85 -11.80
CA LEU A 14 33.63 -66.57 -11.81
C LEU A 14 33.39 -65.30 -10.96
N LEU A 15 32.88 -64.20 -11.54
CA LEU A 15 32.34 -63.08 -10.77
C LEU A 15 30.81 -63.04 -10.93
N LEU A 16 30.16 -63.36 -9.82
CA LEU A 16 28.72 -63.26 -9.59
C LEU A 16 28.40 -61.77 -9.35
N GLY A 17 27.85 -61.07 -10.35
CA GLY A 17 27.38 -59.70 -10.21
C GLY A 17 25.99 -59.68 -9.56
N MET A 18 25.95 -59.50 -8.24
CA MET A 18 24.71 -59.37 -7.48
C MET A 18 24.21 -57.92 -7.61
N GLY A 19 23.09 -57.73 -8.30
CA GLY A 19 22.42 -56.44 -8.44
C GLY A 19 21.87 -55.96 -7.11
N LEU A 20 22.36 -54.82 -6.65
CA LEU A 20 21.75 -54.04 -5.58
C LEU A 20 21.01 -52.87 -6.23
N PHE A 21 19.69 -53.03 -6.36
CA PHE A 21 18.78 -51.90 -6.55
C PHE A 21 18.78 -51.10 -5.25
N PHE A 22 19.44 -49.95 -5.25
CA PHE A 22 19.19 -48.93 -4.24
C PHE A 22 17.85 -48.27 -4.58
N THR A 23 16.78 -48.73 -3.92
CA THR A 23 15.57 -47.94 -3.75
C THR A 23 15.89 -46.85 -2.73
N ALA A 24 16.25 -45.66 -3.22
CA ALA A 24 16.26 -44.46 -2.41
C ALA A 24 14.80 -44.10 -2.13
N CYS A 25 14.31 -44.43 -0.93
CA CYS A 25 13.16 -43.73 -0.38
C CYS A 25 13.62 -42.32 -0.03
N ASP A 26 13.33 -41.34 -0.88
CA ASP A 26 13.25 -39.94 -0.44
C ASP A 26 12.15 -39.90 0.62
N LYS A 27 12.57 -39.73 1.88
CA LYS A 27 11.64 -39.30 2.92
C LYS A 27 11.69 -37.79 2.88
N ASP A 28 10.65 -37.21 2.30
CA ASP A 28 10.25 -35.81 2.44
C ASP A 28 10.31 -35.41 3.90
N ASN A 29 11.43 -34.81 4.30
CA ASN A 29 11.53 -34.14 5.58
C ASN A 29 11.87 -32.69 5.29
N ASP A 30 10.96 -32.05 4.56
CA ASP A 30 11.00 -30.65 4.13
C ASP A 30 10.65 -29.69 5.29
N THR A 31 10.95 -30.12 6.52
CA THR A 31 10.84 -29.33 7.74
C THR A 31 12.24 -28.98 8.20
N VAL A 32 12.93 -28.10 7.47
CA VAL A 32 13.98 -27.32 8.12
C VAL A 32 13.26 -26.42 9.12
N PRO A 33 13.58 -26.44 10.43
CA PRO A 33 13.04 -25.48 11.37
C PRO A 33 13.58 -24.11 10.98
N ALA A 34 12.89 -23.42 10.07
CA ALA A 34 13.09 -21.99 9.91
C ALA A 34 12.68 -21.37 11.24
N THR A 35 13.56 -20.57 11.84
CA THR A 35 13.14 -19.62 12.86
C THR A 35 12.08 -18.74 12.20
N LYS A 36 10.81 -19.04 12.47
CA LYS A 36 9.70 -18.31 11.87
C LYS A 36 9.72 -16.88 12.38
N ILE A 37 9.43 -15.94 11.49
CA ILE A 37 9.50 -14.52 11.81
C ILE A 37 8.13 -14.01 12.23
N ASP A 38 8.12 -13.00 13.09
CA ASP A 38 6.92 -12.26 13.45
C ASP A 38 6.53 -11.33 12.29
N GLN A 39 5.67 -11.83 11.41
CA GLN A 39 5.23 -11.12 10.21
C GLN A 39 3.71 -11.29 10.04
N PRO A 40 2.91 -10.29 10.43
CA PRO A 40 1.49 -10.30 10.14
C PRO A 40 1.25 -10.18 8.63
N PHE A 41 0.21 -10.85 8.14
CA PHE A 41 -0.26 -10.73 6.77
C PHE A 41 -1.76 -10.98 6.70
N GLN A 42 -2.40 -10.42 5.68
CA GLN A 42 -3.77 -10.73 5.31
C GLN A 42 -3.80 -11.86 4.29
N ALA A 43 -4.60 -12.87 4.57
CA ALA A 43 -4.88 -13.96 3.65
C ALA A 43 -6.28 -13.78 3.06
N LEU A 44 -6.39 -13.88 1.74
CA LEU A 44 -7.66 -13.97 1.03
C LEU A 44 -8.04 -15.44 0.88
N SER A 45 -9.18 -15.83 1.41
CA SER A 45 -9.72 -17.18 1.22
C SER A 45 -10.53 -17.33 -0.07
N ALA A 46 -10.62 -18.55 -0.60
CA ALA A 46 -11.45 -18.89 -1.75
C ALA A 46 -12.95 -18.65 -1.52
N THR A 47 -13.38 -18.55 -0.26
CA THR A 47 -14.75 -18.21 0.16
C THR A 47 -14.99 -16.71 0.29
N ASN A 48 -14.09 -15.87 -0.23
CA ASN A 48 -14.21 -14.41 -0.27
C ASN A 48 -14.23 -13.76 1.12
N GLN A 49 -13.34 -14.22 2.00
CA GLN A 49 -13.14 -13.69 3.35
C GLN A 49 -11.66 -13.34 3.56
N LEU A 50 -11.40 -12.32 4.38
CA LEU A 50 -10.07 -11.97 4.87
C LEU A 50 -9.77 -12.69 6.20
N LEU A 51 -8.54 -13.16 6.35
CA LEU A 51 -8.03 -13.78 7.56
C LEU A 51 -6.65 -13.17 7.89
N GLN A 52 -6.52 -12.57 9.07
CA GLN A 52 -5.25 -12.02 9.53
C GLN A 52 -4.40 -13.07 10.26
N PHE A 53 -3.38 -13.57 9.58
CA PHE A 53 -2.43 -14.53 10.12
C PHE A 53 -1.12 -13.88 10.53
N ASN A 54 -0.27 -14.64 11.23
CA ASN A 54 1.13 -14.31 11.42
C ASN A 54 2.00 -15.45 10.90
N ALA A 55 3.08 -15.15 10.17
CA ALA A 55 3.98 -16.16 9.62
C ALA A 55 4.62 -17.06 10.69
N ASN A 56 4.73 -16.59 11.94
CA ASN A 56 5.19 -17.43 13.06
C ASN A 56 4.15 -18.44 13.57
N ASN A 57 2.87 -18.27 13.22
CA ASN A 57 1.80 -19.18 13.58
C ASN A 57 0.60 -19.05 12.63
N VAL A 58 0.52 -19.95 11.64
CA VAL A 58 -0.64 -20.04 10.72
C VAL A 58 -1.55 -21.23 11.00
N THR A 59 -1.26 -22.02 12.03
CA THR A 59 -2.01 -23.25 12.35
C THR A 59 -3.36 -22.99 13.02
N ALA A 60 -3.53 -21.80 13.63
CA ALA A 60 -4.80 -21.34 14.17
C ALA A 60 -5.40 -20.29 13.23
N ALA A 61 -6.55 -20.61 12.61
CA ALA A 61 -7.27 -19.62 11.82
C ALA A 61 -7.75 -18.49 12.73
N PRO A 62 -7.54 -17.21 12.34
CA PRO A 62 -8.20 -16.09 12.98
C PRO A 62 -9.70 -16.12 12.68
N THR A 63 -10.46 -15.24 13.32
CA THR A 63 -11.86 -15.05 12.95
C THR A 63 -11.94 -14.49 11.52
N PRO A 64 -12.63 -15.16 10.58
CA PRO A 64 -12.73 -14.68 9.21
C PRO A 64 -13.61 -13.44 9.13
N VAL A 65 -13.21 -12.49 8.29
CA VAL A 65 -13.95 -11.26 8.01
C VAL A 65 -14.52 -11.36 6.59
N ALA A 66 -15.85 -11.40 6.47
CA ALA A 66 -16.50 -11.52 5.17
C ALA A 66 -16.34 -10.23 4.35
N ILE A 67 -15.96 -10.36 3.07
CA ILE A 67 -15.88 -9.22 2.17
C ILE A 67 -17.30 -8.87 1.69
N THR A 68 -17.71 -7.62 1.88
CA THR A 68 -19.03 -7.09 1.51
C THR A 68 -18.90 -5.84 0.63
N GLY A 69 -19.98 -5.34 0.02
CA GLY A 69 -19.95 -4.14 -0.82
C GLY A 69 -19.48 -4.36 -2.27
N LEU A 70 -19.32 -5.62 -2.68
CA LEU A 70 -19.01 -6.00 -4.07
C LEU A 70 -20.25 -5.92 -4.97
N GLN A 71 -20.01 -5.88 -6.29
CA GLN A 71 -21.08 -6.08 -7.28
C GLN A 71 -21.73 -7.46 -7.08
N THR A 72 -23.04 -7.56 -7.32
CA THR A 72 -23.77 -8.84 -7.23
C THR A 72 -23.11 -9.93 -8.07
N GLY A 73 -22.80 -11.07 -7.44
CA GLY A 73 -22.16 -12.24 -8.08
C GLY A 73 -20.64 -12.12 -8.27
N GLU A 74 -20.03 -11.03 -7.80
CA GLU A 74 -18.58 -10.84 -7.85
C GLU A 74 -17.87 -11.43 -6.63
N ARG A 75 -16.63 -11.89 -6.83
CA ARG A 75 -15.68 -12.28 -5.80
C ARG A 75 -14.34 -11.57 -6.01
N ILE A 76 -13.53 -11.48 -4.97
CA ILE A 76 -12.15 -11.01 -5.07
C ILE A 76 -11.24 -12.15 -5.56
N LEU A 77 -10.35 -11.83 -6.49
CA LEU A 77 -9.38 -12.74 -7.11
C LEU A 77 -8.00 -12.65 -6.47
N SER A 78 -7.59 -11.45 -6.07
CA SER A 78 -6.27 -11.15 -5.54
C SER A 78 -6.34 -9.84 -4.73
N VAL A 79 -5.44 -9.68 -3.77
CA VAL A 79 -5.34 -8.52 -2.89
C VAL A 79 -3.88 -8.11 -2.73
N ASP A 80 -3.65 -6.82 -2.55
CA ASP A 80 -2.32 -6.28 -2.23
C ASP A 80 -2.45 -4.92 -1.52
N TYR A 81 -1.48 -4.56 -0.67
CA TYR A 81 -1.41 -3.27 0.00
C TYR A 81 -0.66 -2.25 -0.85
N ARG A 82 -1.28 -1.09 -1.08
CA ARG A 82 -0.62 0.03 -1.80
C ARG A 82 0.42 0.70 -0.90
N PRO A 83 1.74 0.62 -1.19
CA PRO A 83 2.77 1.21 -0.32
C PRO A 83 2.63 2.72 -0.11
N ALA A 84 2.11 3.43 -1.11
CA ALA A 84 1.91 4.88 -1.08
C ALA A 84 0.76 5.32 -0.16
N THR A 85 -0.09 4.41 0.32
CA THR A 85 -1.24 4.78 1.17
C THR A 85 -1.48 3.84 2.33
N GLY A 86 -0.96 2.61 2.30
CA GLY A 86 -1.27 1.54 3.26
C GLY A 86 -2.64 0.89 3.09
N GLN A 87 -3.40 1.25 2.05
CA GLN A 87 -4.73 0.69 1.84
C GLN A 87 -4.65 -0.68 1.16
N LEU A 88 -5.50 -1.62 1.59
CA LEU A 88 -5.66 -2.93 0.95
C LEU A 88 -6.54 -2.79 -0.29
N TYR A 89 -6.00 -3.12 -1.45
CA TYR A 89 -6.72 -3.20 -2.71
C TYR A 89 -7.11 -4.64 -3.01
N GLY A 90 -8.22 -4.83 -3.72
CA GLY A 90 -8.67 -6.13 -4.20
C GLY A 90 -9.13 -6.09 -5.66
N LEU A 91 -8.69 -7.07 -6.44
CA LEU A 91 -9.14 -7.29 -7.81
C LEU A 91 -10.44 -8.10 -7.82
N GLY A 92 -11.53 -7.50 -8.28
CA GLY A 92 -12.81 -8.18 -8.46
C GLY A 92 -12.91 -9.00 -9.75
N SER A 93 -13.64 -10.11 -9.71
CA SER A 93 -13.82 -11.03 -10.82
C SER A 93 -14.58 -10.45 -12.02
N THR A 94 -15.18 -9.26 -11.88
CA THR A 94 -15.87 -8.55 -12.96
C THR A 94 -15.05 -7.40 -13.55
N SER A 95 -13.72 -7.47 -13.43
CA SER A 95 -12.79 -6.42 -13.88
C SER A 95 -12.99 -5.09 -13.13
N ARG A 96 -13.18 -5.15 -11.81
CA ARG A 96 -13.26 -3.97 -10.95
C ARG A 96 -12.11 -3.98 -9.95
N LEU A 97 -11.69 -2.79 -9.56
CA LEU A 97 -10.75 -2.63 -8.46
C LEU A 97 -11.52 -2.14 -7.22
N TYR A 98 -11.18 -2.68 -6.06
CA TYR A 98 -11.79 -2.32 -4.78
C TYR A 98 -10.72 -1.86 -3.81
N ILE A 99 -11.08 -0.94 -2.91
CA ILE A 99 -10.38 -0.75 -1.64
C ILE A 99 -11.19 -1.47 -0.57
N ILE A 100 -10.53 -2.30 0.24
CA ILE A 100 -11.16 -3.16 1.24
C ILE A 100 -10.65 -2.76 2.61
N ASN A 101 -11.55 -2.48 3.56
CA ASN A 101 -11.15 -2.30 4.93
C ASN A 101 -10.82 -3.68 5.55
N PRO A 102 -9.55 -3.95 5.93
CA PRO A 102 -9.14 -5.28 6.37
C PRO A 102 -9.79 -5.73 7.68
N THR A 103 -10.23 -4.80 8.52
CA THR A 103 -10.84 -5.08 9.83
C THR A 103 -12.32 -5.43 9.71
N THR A 104 -13.04 -4.77 8.80
CA THR A 104 -14.51 -4.91 8.66
C THR A 104 -14.94 -5.69 7.42
N GLY A 105 -14.06 -5.86 6.43
CA GLY A 105 -14.35 -6.50 5.15
C GLY A 105 -15.20 -5.66 4.20
N VAL A 106 -15.57 -4.43 4.58
CA VAL A 106 -16.31 -3.54 3.68
C VAL A 106 -15.41 -3.13 2.53
N ALA A 107 -15.80 -3.53 1.32
CA ALA A 107 -15.16 -3.15 0.07
C ALA A 107 -15.94 -2.05 -0.63
N ARG A 108 -15.21 -1.18 -1.33
CA ARG A 108 -15.81 -0.14 -2.16
C ARG A 108 -15.09 -0.07 -3.51
N PRO A 109 -15.83 0.07 -4.63
CA PRO A 109 -15.22 0.15 -5.94
C PRO A 109 -14.37 1.42 -6.10
N VAL A 110 -13.27 1.28 -6.82
CA VAL A 110 -12.46 2.36 -7.37
C VAL A 110 -12.93 2.61 -8.80
N GLY A 111 -13.24 3.87 -9.12
CA GLY A 111 -13.87 4.23 -10.38
C GLY A 111 -15.37 3.92 -10.43
N SER A 112 -16.01 4.29 -11.54
CA SER A 112 -17.47 4.15 -11.71
C SER A 112 -17.90 2.79 -12.27
N GLY A 113 -16.98 2.03 -12.86
CA GLY A 113 -17.30 0.85 -13.67
C GLY A 113 -16.18 -0.18 -13.69
N PRO A 114 -16.37 -1.32 -14.37
CA PRO A 114 -15.28 -2.21 -14.69
C PRO A 114 -14.25 -1.51 -15.59
N PHE A 115 -12.99 -1.85 -15.42
CA PHE A 115 -11.91 -1.35 -16.26
C PHE A 115 -11.91 -2.03 -17.64
N SER A 116 -11.29 -1.37 -18.61
CA SER A 116 -11.11 -1.87 -19.98
C SER A 116 -9.66 -1.70 -20.42
N PRO A 117 -9.03 -2.69 -21.11
CA PRO A 117 -9.61 -4.00 -21.48
C PRO A 117 -9.96 -4.85 -20.25
N ALA A 118 -11.02 -5.64 -20.38
CA ALA A 118 -11.48 -6.53 -19.31
C ALA A 118 -10.47 -7.66 -19.04
N LEU A 119 -10.58 -8.25 -17.85
CA LEU A 119 -9.84 -9.45 -17.48
C LEU A 119 -10.02 -10.56 -18.51
N ASN A 120 -8.90 -11.12 -18.96
CA ASN A 120 -8.86 -12.36 -19.73
C ASN A 120 -8.38 -13.49 -18.80
N GLY A 121 -9.00 -14.67 -18.91
CA GLY A 121 -8.63 -15.84 -18.10
C GLY A 121 -9.59 -16.11 -16.94
N THR A 122 -9.23 -17.11 -16.14
CA THR A 122 -10.02 -17.61 -15.00
C THR A 122 -9.48 -17.14 -13.65
N SER A 123 -8.23 -16.68 -13.62
CA SER A 123 -7.56 -16.10 -12.45
C SER A 123 -6.62 -14.98 -12.87
N ALA A 124 -6.38 -14.06 -11.93
CA ALA A 124 -5.44 -12.98 -12.09
C ALA A 124 -4.95 -12.51 -10.72
N THR A 125 -3.71 -12.02 -10.70
CA THR A 125 -3.01 -11.50 -9.53
C THR A 125 -2.66 -10.03 -9.73
N ILE A 126 -2.63 -9.28 -8.64
CA ILE A 126 -2.22 -7.88 -8.64
C ILE A 126 -1.07 -7.65 -7.67
N ASP A 127 -0.21 -6.68 -7.97
CA ASP A 127 0.82 -6.20 -7.04
C ASP A 127 1.24 -4.76 -7.37
N PHE A 128 1.50 -3.94 -6.36
CA PHE A 128 1.85 -2.55 -6.51
C PHE A 128 3.33 -2.38 -6.81
N ASN A 129 3.64 -1.77 -7.95
CA ASN A 129 4.97 -1.31 -8.23
C ASN A 129 5.28 -0.07 -7.35
N PRO A 130 6.20 -0.16 -6.37
CA PRO A 130 6.43 0.92 -5.40
C PRO A 130 7.19 2.12 -5.99
N THR A 131 7.82 1.95 -7.16
CA THR A 131 8.63 3.01 -7.79
C THR A 131 7.78 4.02 -8.58
N VAL A 132 6.72 3.54 -9.22
CA VAL A 132 5.81 4.35 -10.06
C VAL A 132 4.39 4.41 -9.52
N ASP A 133 4.11 3.70 -8.42
CA ASP A 133 2.82 3.66 -7.74
C ASP A 133 1.68 3.24 -8.69
N ARG A 134 1.91 2.14 -9.40
CA ARG A 134 0.92 1.55 -10.33
C ARG A 134 0.68 0.10 -9.97
N LEU A 135 -0.56 -0.33 -10.12
CA LEU A 135 -0.95 -1.70 -9.88
C LEU A 135 -0.67 -2.53 -11.13
N ARG A 136 0.26 -3.47 -11.03
CA ARG A 136 0.45 -4.51 -12.05
C ARG A 136 -0.65 -5.53 -11.90
N LEU A 137 -1.17 -6.01 -13.02
CA LEU A 137 -2.12 -7.12 -13.08
C LEU A 137 -1.61 -8.14 -14.09
N VAL A 138 -1.46 -9.39 -13.65
CA VAL A 138 -1.11 -10.52 -14.52
C VAL A 138 -2.18 -11.60 -14.40
N SER A 139 -2.65 -12.10 -15.54
CA SER A 139 -3.63 -13.21 -15.58
C SER A 139 -2.96 -14.55 -15.91
N ASN A 140 -3.68 -15.64 -15.66
CA ASN A 140 -3.25 -16.98 -16.01
C ASN A 140 -3.15 -17.24 -17.53
N THR A 141 -3.66 -16.33 -18.37
CA THR A 141 -3.52 -16.39 -19.84
C THR A 141 -2.41 -15.49 -20.36
N GLY A 142 -1.63 -14.87 -19.48
CA GLY A 142 -0.51 -14.00 -19.83
C GLY A 142 -0.89 -12.56 -20.13
N GLN A 143 -2.14 -12.15 -19.92
CA GLN A 143 -2.52 -10.73 -19.94
C GLN A 143 -1.71 -9.96 -18.89
N ASN A 144 -1.15 -8.81 -19.27
CA ASN A 144 -0.28 -7.99 -18.44
C ASN A 144 -0.72 -6.51 -18.52
N LEU A 145 -1.33 -5.98 -17.46
CA LEU A 145 -1.92 -4.63 -17.43
C LEU A 145 -1.29 -3.78 -16.32
N ARG A 146 -1.27 -2.46 -16.53
CA ARG A 146 -0.93 -1.46 -15.51
C ARG A 146 -2.18 -0.63 -15.25
N LEU A 147 -2.67 -0.64 -14.02
CA LEU A 147 -3.85 0.09 -13.59
C LEU A 147 -3.47 1.33 -12.78
N ASN A 148 -4.29 2.37 -12.90
CA ASN A 148 -4.21 3.57 -12.09
C ASN A 148 -5.03 3.37 -10.79
N PRO A 149 -4.40 3.44 -9.59
CA PRO A 149 -5.07 3.12 -8.34
C PRO A 149 -6.09 4.17 -7.86
N GLU A 150 -6.05 5.39 -8.39
CA GLU A 150 -7.00 6.46 -8.03
C GLU A 150 -8.29 6.43 -8.88
N THR A 151 -8.24 5.81 -10.07
CA THR A 151 -9.34 5.79 -11.04
C THR A 151 -9.86 4.39 -11.34
N GLY A 152 -9.06 3.36 -11.05
CA GLY A 152 -9.35 1.97 -11.37
C GLY A 152 -9.16 1.62 -12.85
N ALA A 153 -8.83 2.59 -13.71
CA ALA A 153 -8.69 2.39 -15.14
C ALA A 153 -7.36 1.71 -15.52
N VAL A 154 -7.35 0.97 -16.64
CA VAL A 154 -6.11 0.51 -17.25
C VAL A 154 -5.40 1.70 -17.87
N MET A 155 -4.19 1.97 -17.42
CA MET A 155 -3.30 2.99 -17.98
C MET A 155 -2.57 2.46 -19.21
N THR A 156 -2.15 1.20 -19.19
CA THR A 156 -1.41 0.58 -20.29
C THR A 156 -1.64 -0.93 -20.32
N SER A 157 -1.81 -1.47 -21.53
CA SER A 157 -1.67 -2.90 -21.80
C SER A 157 -0.23 -3.16 -22.23
N ASP A 158 0.51 -3.89 -21.41
CA ASP A 158 1.93 -4.17 -21.63
C ASP A 158 2.11 -5.47 -22.44
N GLY A 159 3.35 -5.82 -22.75
CA GLY A 159 3.68 -7.07 -23.43
C GLY A 159 3.13 -8.28 -22.67
N THR A 160 2.47 -9.19 -23.39
CA THR A 160 1.95 -10.43 -22.81
C THR A 160 3.09 -11.29 -22.27
N ILE A 161 2.81 -12.06 -21.21
CA ILE A 161 3.79 -12.98 -20.63
C ILE A 161 4.42 -13.87 -21.70
N ASN A 162 5.75 -13.92 -21.73
CA ASN A 162 6.53 -14.63 -22.75
C ASN A 162 7.89 -15.14 -22.22
N GLY A 163 8.70 -15.72 -23.09
CA GLY A 163 10.00 -16.32 -22.74
C GLY A 163 9.91 -17.79 -22.27
N VAL A 164 8.74 -18.21 -21.78
CA VAL A 164 8.46 -19.57 -21.35
C VAL A 164 7.17 -20.05 -22.01
N THR A 165 7.25 -21.11 -22.82
CA THR A 165 6.09 -21.66 -23.51
C THR A 165 5.10 -22.27 -22.52
N GLY A 166 3.86 -21.78 -22.53
CA GLY A 166 2.79 -22.33 -21.71
C GLY A 166 2.80 -21.90 -20.24
N ALA A 167 3.59 -20.87 -19.88
CA ALA A 167 3.60 -20.34 -18.52
C ALA A 167 2.20 -19.86 -18.09
N THR A 168 1.81 -20.18 -16.86
CA THR A 168 0.52 -19.80 -16.28
C THR A 168 0.74 -19.10 -14.96
N ILE A 169 1.04 -17.79 -15.01
CA ILE A 169 1.35 -17.05 -13.78
C ILE A 169 0.17 -17.07 -12.82
N SER A 170 0.46 -17.46 -11.57
CA SER A 170 -0.53 -17.58 -10.51
C SER A 170 -0.45 -16.46 -9.48
N ALA A 171 0.76 -15.92 -9.25
CA ALA A 171 1.01 -14.84 -8.32
C ALA A 171 2.23 -14.03 -8.76
N VAL A 172 2.23 -12.73 -8.43
CA VAL A 172 3.34 -11.81 -8.68
C VAL A 172 3.59 -10.97 -7.44
N ALA A 173 4.84 -10.54 -7.21
CA ALA A 173 5.17 -9.62 -6.12
C ALA A 173 6.38 -8.72 -6.44
N TYR A 174 6.30 -7.44 -6.06
CA TYR A 174 7.40 -6.49 -6.17
C TYR A 174 8.24 -6.40 -4.89
N THR A 175 9.56 -6.31 -5.04
CA THR A 175 10.46 -5.98 -3.92
C THR A 175 10.41 -4.50 -3.54
N ASN A 176 10.86 -4.20 -2.33
CA ASN A 176 10.89 -2.88 -1.73
C ASN A 176 9.52 -2.18 -1.72
N PRO A 177 8.41 -2.80 -1.22
CA PRO A 177 7.09 -2.18 -1.19
C PRO A 177 7.00 -1.07 -0.13
N VAL A 178 7.76 0.00 -0.35
CA VAL A 178 7.79 1.23 0.45
C VAL A 178 7.52 2.42 -0.47
N ALA A 179 6.82 3.43 0.05
CA ALA A 179 6.56 4.65 -0.71
C ALA A 179 7.87 5.33 -1.13
N GLY A 180 7.98 5.66 -2.42
CA GLY A 180 9.16 6.35 -2.95
C GLY A 180 10.39 5.47 -3.18
N ALA A 181 10.23 4.14 -3.21
CA ALA A 181 11.29 3.22 -3.58
C ALA A 181 12.00 3.65 -4.88
N SER A 182 13.33 3.57 -4.91
CA SER A 182 14.14 3.90 -6.09
C SER A 182 14.31 2.73 -7.05
N THR A 183 14.21 1.51 -6.54
CA THR A 183 14.34 0.27 -7.32
C THR A 183 13.31 -0.75 -6.84
N THR A 184 12.90 -1.63 -7.75
CA THR A 184 12.04 -2.77 -7.46
C THR A 184 12.31 -3.86 -8.50
N VAL A 185 12.00 -5.10 -8.13
CA VAL A 185 12.08 -6.28 -9.00
C VAL A 185 10.75 -7.01 -8.91
N LEU A 186 10.17 -7.35 -10.06
CA LEU A 186 8.95 -8.16 -10.13
C LEU A 186 9.31 -9.64 -10.22
N TYR A 187 8.68 -10.43 -9.35
CA TYR A 187 8.80 -11.87 -9.33
C TYR A 187 7.46 -12.52 -9.67
N ASP A 188 7.51 -13.66 -10.35
CA ASP A 188 6.34 -14.44 -10.74
C ASP A 188 6.47 -15.89 -10.26
N ILE A 189 5.37 -16.45 -9.75
CA ILE A 189 5.26 -17.87 -9.44
C ILE A 189 4.40 -18.55 -10.50
N ASP A 190 5.00 -19.53 -11.19
CA ASP A 190 4.32 -20.37 -12.18
C ASP A 190 4.21 -21.81 -11.67
N PRO A 191 3.00 -22.27 -11.30
CA PRO A 191 2.76 -23.64 -10.84
C PRO A 191 2.82 -24.67 -11.97
N THR A 192 2.78 -24.27 -13.25
CA THR A 192 2.91 -25.24 -14.35
C THR A 192 4.35 -25.72 -14.51
N THR A 193 5.31 -24.86 -14.20
CA THR A 193 6.75 -25.17 -14.32
C THR A 193 7.44 -25.33 -12.97
N ASP A 194 6.72 -25.17 -11.87
CA ASP A 194 7.22 -25.20 -10.48
C ASP A 194 8.44 -24.30 -10.27
N LYS A 195 8.39 -23.08 -10.82
CA LYS A 195 9.52 -22.14 -10.81
C LYS A 195 9.14 -20.75 -10.31
N LEU A 196 10.15 -20.11 -9.73
CA LEU A 196 10.18 -18.67 -9.54
C LEU A 196 10.85 -18.03 -10.77
N TYR A 197 10.21 -16.99 -11.31
CA TYR A 197 10.72 -16.16 -12.38
C TYR A 197 10.92 -14.72 -11.91
N ARG A 198 11.80 -14.00 -12.61
CA ARG A 198 11.83 -12.55 -12.65
C ARG A 198 11.15 -12.08 -13.93
N GLN A 199 10.23 -11.13 -13.87
CA GLN A 199 9.75 -10.44 -15.07
C GLN A 199 10.71 -9.30 -15.43
N ASP A 200 11.45 -9.44 -16.52
CA ASP A 200 12.57 -8.54 -16.83
C ASP A 200 12.73 -8.29 -18.35
N PRO A 201 12.36 -7.09 -18.85
CA PRO A 201 11.68 -6.03 -18.12
C PRO A 201 10.18 -6.34 -17.89
N PRO A 202 9.56 -5.88 -16.78
CA PRO A 202 8.15 -6.14 -16.47
C PRO A 202 7.14 -5.70 -17.54
N ASN A 203 7.47 -4.65 -18.30
CA ASN A 203 6.58 -4.10 -19.32
C ASN A 203 6.60 -4.91 -20.63
N ASP A 204 7.62 -5.75 -20.83
CA ASP A 204 7.71 -6.57 -22.04
C ASP A 204 7.06 -7.94 -21.86
N GLY A 205 6.73 -8.34 -20.63
CA GLY A 205 6.17 -9.67 -20.38
C GLY A 205 7.22 -10.77 -20.17
N THR A 206 8.51 -10.47 -20.35
CA THR A 206 9.57 -11.49 -20.47
C THR A 206 9.89 -12.13 -19.12
N LEU A 207 9.72 -13.45 -19.03
CA LEU A 207 10.11 -14.23 -17.86
C LEU A 207 11.57 -14.70 -17.96
N VAL A 208 12.33 -14.48 -16.90
CA VAL A 208 13.70 -14.96 -16.72
C VAL A 208 13.72 -15.90 -15.51
N ALA A 209 14.06 -17.18 -15.74
CA ALA A 209 14.05 -18.19 -14.68
C ALA A 209 15.07 -17.85 -13.57
N ILE A 210 14.64 -17.99 -12.32
CA ILE A 210 15.51 -17.90 -11.15
C ILE A 210 15.90 -19.29 -10.67
N GLY A 211 14.89 -20.15 -10.46
CA GLY A 211 15.11 -21.54 -10.08
C GLY A 211 13.82 -22.27 -9.72
N ASP A 212 13.97 -23.55 -9.42
CA ASP A 212 12.86 -24.42 -9.01
C ASP A 212 12.36 -24.07 -7.61
N LEU A 213 11.04 -24.13 -7.43
CA LEU A 213 10.41 -24.03 -6.10
C LEU A 213 10.79 -25.23 -5.22
N GLY A 214 11.16 -26.36 -5.82
CA GLY A 214 11.50 -27.59 -5.11
C GLY A 214 10.29 -28.37 -4.57
N VAL A 215 9.09 -27.88 -4.84
CA VAL A 215 7.80 -28.50 -4.49
C VAL A 215 6.88 -28.45 -5.70
N ASN A 216 5.99 -29.43 -5.84
CA ASN A 216 4.97 -29.46 -6.89
C ASN A 216 3.75 -28.63 -6.46
N VAL A 217 3.60 -27.44 -7.02
CA VAL A 217 2.53 -26.51 -6.68
C VAL A 217 1.29 -26.84 -7.51
N THR A 218 0.21 -27.14 -6.80
CA THR A 218 -1.09 -27.41 -7.39
C THR A 218 -2.04 -26.26 -7.08
N GLY A 219 -2.67 -25.64 -8.08
CA GLY A 219 -3.65 -24.57 -7.88
C GLY A 219 -3.08 -23.15 -7.85
N LEU A 220 -3.85 -22.20 -7.30
CA LEU A 220 -3.47 -20.78 -7.23
C LEU A 220 -2.52 -20.54 -6.06
N ALA A 221 -1.49 -19.73 -6.32
CA ALA A 221 -0.66 -19.17 -5.27
C ALA A 221 -1.18 -17.77 -4.86
N GLY A 222 -0.97 -17.40 -3.60
CA GLY A 222 -0.88 -15.99 -3.19
C GLY A 222 0.56 -15.69 -2.83
N PHE A 223 1.13 -14.57 -3.25
CA PHE A 223 2.55 -14.27 -3.06
C PHE A 223 2.74 -12.79 -2.76
N ASP A 224 3.55 -12.47 -1.75
CA ASP A 224 3.89 -11.09 -1.40
C ASP A 224 5.26 -11.01 -0.72
N ILE A 225 5.86 -9.83 -0.72
CA ILE A 225 7.20 -9.52 -0.24
C ILE A 225 7.12 -8.43 0.81
N ALA A 226 7.75 -8.64 1.98
CA ALA A 226 7.69 -7.68 3.08
C ALA A 226 8.54 -6.41 2.83
N ALA A 227 7.99 -5.24 3.18
CA ALA A 227 8.64 -3.95 3.04
C ALA A 227 9.96 -3.78 3.83
N THR A 228 10.09 -4.47 4.96
CA THR A 228 11.18 -4.23 5.92
C THR A 228 12.49 -4.89 5.50
N ASP A 229 12.42 -6.08 4.92
CA ASP A 229 13.59 -6.94 4.68
C ASP A 229 13.49 -7.79 3.40
N ASN A 230 12.46 -7.57 2.58
CA ASN A 230 12.15 -8.36 1.38
C ASN A 230 11.97 -9.86 1.66
N ASN A 231 11.60 -10.26 2.88
CA ASN A 231 11.15 -11.63 3.10
C ASN A 231 9.90 -11.91 2.26
N ALA A 232 9.97 -12.95 1.42
CA ALA A 232 8.92 -13.30 0.48
C ALA A 232 8.13 -14.51 0.97
N PHE A 233 6.80 -14.41 0.94
CA PHE A 233 5.90 -15.45 1.42
C PHE A 233 4.86 -15.81 0.37
N ALA A 234 4.66 -17.12 0.19
CA ALA A 234 3.63 -17.64 -0.68
C ALA A 234 2.67 -18.57 0.07
N ALA A 235 1.38 -18.43 -0.16
CA ALA A 235 0.41 -19.48 0.09
C ALA A 235 0.42 -20.44 -1.09
N LEU A 236 0.88 -21.67 -0.89
CA LEU A 236 0.96 -22.72 -1.92
C LEU A 236 0.15 -23.94 -1.49
N THR A 237 -0.44 -24.66 -2.44
CA THR A 237 -1.03 -25.98 -2.18
C THR A 237 -0.13 -27.06 -2.78
N VAL A 238 0.43 -27.89 -1.91
CA VAL A 238 1.34 -28.99 -2.28
C VAL A 238 0.79 -30.26 -1.63
N ASP A 239 0.69 -31.34 -2.39
CA ASP A 239 0.09 -32.61 -1.96
C ASP A 239 -1.34 -32.46 -1.38
N ASN A 240 -2.15 -31.62 -2.01
CA ASN A 240 -3.49 -31.23 -1.57
C ASN A 240 -3.54 -30.56 -0.18
N GLN A 241 -2.41 -30.03 0.31
CA GLN A 241 -2.35 -29.30 1.57
C GLN A 241 -1.89 -27.86 1.33
N ALA A 242 -2.77 -26.91 1.66
CA ALA A 242 -2.46 -25.49 1.65
C ALA A 242 -1.51 -25.16 2.81
N GLY A 243 -0.42 -24.45 2.51
CA GLY A 243 0.55 -24.02 3.51
C GLY A 243 1.16 -22.66 3.17
N LEU A 244 1.74 -22.05 4.20
CA LEU A 244 2.58 -20.87 4.02
C LEU A 244 4.02 -21.33 3.76
N TYR A 245 4.64 -20.75 2.74
CA TYR A 245 6.00 -21.01 2.34
C TYR A 245 6.79 -19.71 2.35
N LYS A 246 8.03 -19.77 2.82
CA LYS A 246 9.01 -18.74 2.54
C LYS A 246 9.66 -19.03 1.20
N ILE A 247 9.74 -18.02 0.33
CA ILE A 247 10.37 -18.13 -0.99
C ILE A 247 11.73 -17.47 -0.94
N ASP A 248 12.78 -18.19 -1.33
CA ASP A 248 14.11 -17.63 -1.52
C ASP A 248 14.18 -16.93 -2.88
N LEU A 249 14.20 -15.59 -2.88
CA LEU A 249 14.20 -14.78 -4.10
C LEU A 249 15.48 -14.91 -4.95
N GLY A 250 16.56 -15.48 -4.42
CA GLY A 250 17.82 -15.67 -5.15
C GLY A 250 17.92 -17.03 -5.84
N THR A 251 17.26 -18.05 -5.30
CA THR A 251 17.34 -19.44 -5.77
C THR A 251 16.01 -20.01 -6.26
N GLY A 252 14.89 -19.38 -5.93
CA GLY A 252 13.54 -19.88 -6.20
C GLY A 252 13.00 -20.85 -5.15
N ARG A 253 13.84 -21.40 -4.27
CA ARG A 253 13.43 -22.48 -3.36
C ARG A 253 12.32 -22.05 -2.41
N ALA A 254 11.23 -22.82 -2.37
CA ALA A 254 10.18 -22.70 -1.38
C ALA A 254 10.54 -23.52 -0.14
N THR A 255 10.30 -22.99 1.06
CA THR A 255 10.47 -23.70 2.33
C THR A 255 9.18 -23.58 3.14
N ARG A 256 8.54 -24.71 3.43
CA ARG A 256 7.28 -24.72 4.17
C ARG A 256 7.51 -24.18 5.59
N TYR A 257 6.72 -23.17 5.97
CA TYR A 257 6.65 -22.70 7.36
C TYR A 257 5.69 -23.58 8.16
N ASP A 258 4.46 -23.72 7.68
CA ASP A 258 3.39 -24.50 8.31
C ASP A 258 2.25 -24.74 7.30
N ASN A 259 1.36 -25.65 7.65
CA ASN A 259 0.08 -25.81 6.96
C ASN A 259 -0.94 -24.82 7.50
N PHE A 260 -1.77 -24.28 6.60
CA PHE A 260 -2.98 -23.59 7.00
C PHE A 260 -3.96 -24.60 7.64
N PRO A 261 -4.95 -24.13 8.41
CA PRO A 261 -5.92 -25.00 9.04
C PRO A 261 -6.72 -25.77 7.98
N ALA A 262 -7.09 -27.02 8.29
CA ALA A 262 -7.81 -27.88 7.35
C ALA A 262 -9.06 -27.17 6.78
N ASN A 263 -9.32 -27.37 5.49
CA ASN A 263 -10.41 -26.73 4.73
C ASN A 263 -10.30 -25.20 4.58
N THR A 264 -9.15 -24.60 4.90
CA THR A 264 -8.88 -23.17 4.65
C THR A 264 -8.12 -23.02 3.33
N ALA A 265 -8.86 -22.83 2.22
CA ALA A 265 -8.25 -22.56 0.93
C ALA A 265 -7.87 -21.07 0.82
N ILE A 266 -6.57 -20.77 0.80
CA ILE A 266 -6.03 -19.42 0.63
C ILE A 266 -5.63 -19.21 -0.82
N ILE A 267 -6.06 -18.09 -1.41
CA ILE A 267 -5.81 -17.71 -2.81
C ILE A 267 -5.07 -16.37 -2.93
N GLY A 268 -4.78 -15.70 -1.81
CA GLY A 268 -4.04 -14.44 -1.80
C GLY A 268 -3.34 -14.23 -0.46
N VAL A 269 -2.17 -13.58 -0.52
CA VAL A 269 -1.37 -13.14 0.64
C VAL A 269 -1.07 -11.68 0.38
N ALA A 270 -1.27 -10.83 1.38
CA ALA A 270 -0.93 -9.40 1.33
C ALA A 270 -0.32 -8.97 2.67
N ILE A 271 0.87 -8.40 2.65
CA ILE A 271 1.65 -7.99 3.81
C ILE A 271 1.45 -6.49 4.01
N PRO A 272 0.94 -6.03 5.18
CA PRO A 272 0.79 -4.61 5.45
C PRO A 272 2.11 -3.85 5.28
N THR A 273 2.05 -2.70 4.60
CA THR A 273 3.23 -1.85 4.37
C THR A 273 3.54 -0.97 5.59
N GLN A 274 4.69 -0.31 5.56
CA GLN A 274 5.05 0.67 6.59
C GLN A 274 4.17 1.92 6.49
N ALA A 275 3.93 2.56 7.64
CA ALA A 275 3.24 3.85 7.70
C ALA A 275 3.96 4.90 6.84
N VAL A 276 3.17 5.71 6.14
CA VAL A 276 3.67 6.79 5.30
C VAL A 276 2.88 8.07 5.57
N ALA A 277 3.58 9.19 5.56
CA ALA A 277 3.07 10.54 5.49
C ALA A 277 3.79 11.29 4.37
N TYR A 278 3.13 12.32 3.86
CA TYR A 278 3.59 13.19 2.80
C TYR A 278 3.65 14.61 3.32
N GLY A 279 4.62 15.38 2.83
CA GLY A 279 4.80 16.77 3.26
C GLY A 279 5.36 17.67 2.19
N VAL A 280 5.32 18.96 2.48
CA VAL A 280 6.01 20.02 1.74
C VAL A 280 7.12 20.55 2.63
N ASP A 281 8.39 20.48 2.21
CA ASP A 281 9.47 21.04 3.03
C ASP A 281 9.62 22.57 2.87
N ALA A 282 10.50 23.16 3.69
CA ALA A 282 10.84 24.58 3.64
C ALA A 282 11.44 25.06 2.28
N ASP A 283 11.87 24.15 1.39
CA ASP A 283 12.41 24.44 0.06
C ASP A 283 11.38 24.18 -1.07
N ASN A 284 10.16 23.79 -0.73
CA ASN A 284 9.06 23.45 -1.66
C ASN A 284 9.33 22.15 -2.42
N ASN A 285 9.89 21.16 -1.72
CA ASN A 285 9.99 19.80 -2.21
C ASN A 285 8.84 18.96 -1.65
N PHE A 286 8.42 17.99 -2.45
CA PHE A 286 7.59 16.87 -2.03
C PHE A 286 8.42 15.92 -1.18
N VAL A 287 7.89 15.58 -0.01
CA VAL A 287 8.54 14.67 0.94
C VAL A 287 7.61 13.49 1.20
N ALA A 288 8.13 12.27 1.18
CA ALA A 288 7.48 11.09 1.72
C ALA A 288 8.32 10.51 2.86
N PHE A 289 7.70 10.18 3.99
CA PHE A 289 8.40 9.73 5.20
C PHE A 289 7.51 8.87 6.08
N ASN A 290 8.09 8.08 6.99
CA ASN A 290 7.33 7.38 8.01
C ASN A 290 7.14 8.31 9.23
N PRO A 291 5.92 8.58 9.70
CA PRO A 291 5.68 9.51 10.83
C PRO A 291 6.27 9.04 12.16
N GLY A 292 6.53 7.73 12.33
CA GLY A 292 7.23 7.18 13.50
C GLY A 292 8.75 7.31 13.43
N THR A 293 9.32 7.42 12.22
CA THR A 293 10.77 7.57 11.98
C THR A 293 11.05 8.62 10.89
N PRO A 294 10.65 9.89 11.10
CA PRO A 294 10.61 10.92 10.05
C PRO A 294 11.99 11.47 9.63
N GLN A 295 13.07 10.95 10.23
CA GLN A 295 14.46 11.33 9.92
C GLN A 295 14.90 10.81 8.55
N THR A 296 14.34 9.68 8.10
CA THR A 296 14.58 9.15 6.75
C THR A 296 13.43 9.56 5.85
N GLN A 297 13.75 10.27 4.77
CA GLN A 297 12.77 10.87 3.88
C GLN A 297 13.16 10.65 2.42
N VAL A 298 12.16 10.48 1.56
CA VAL A 298 12.31 10.57 0.11
C VAL A 298 11.90 11.98 -0.30
N VAL A 299 12.80 12.72 -0.94
CA VAL A 299 12.59 14.12 -1.32
C VAL A 299 12.65 14.27 -2.84
N LYS A 300 11.64 14.94 -3.43
CA LYS A 300 11.54 15.21 -4.87
C LYS A 300 11.05 16.63 -5.11
N PRO A 301 11.50 17.34 -6.16
CA PRO A 301 10.92 18.63 -6.48
C PRO A 301 9.48 18.47 -6.96
N PHE A 302 8.60 19.42 -6.62
CA PHE A 302 7.30 19.51 -7.30
C PHE A 302 7.51 19.91 -8.76
N THR A 303 6.67 19.39 -9.65
CA THR A 303 6.58 19.81 -11.06
C THR A 303 5.13 20.16 -11.38
N GLY A 304 4.87 20.98 -12.40
CA GLY A 304 3.50 21.32 -12.83
C GLY A 304 2.77 22.40 -11.99
N LEU A 305 3.39 22.94 -10.95
CA LEU A 305 2.90 24.13 -10.24
C LEU A 305 3.00 25.38 -11.12
N GLN A 306 2.24 26.43 -10.81
CA GLN A 306 2.50 27.74 -11.44
C GLN A 306 3.88 28.25 -11.02
N SER A 307 4.54 28.97 -11.92
CA SER A 307 5.80 29.66 -11.61
C SER A 307 5.69 30.52 -10.36
N GLY A 308 6.62 30.33 -9.43
CA GLY A 308 6.69 31.06 -8.15
C GLY A 308 5.74 30.58 -7.06
N GLU A 309 4.90 29.57 -7.32
CA GLU A 309 3.98 29.04 -6.34
C GLU A 309 4.61 27.94 -5.48
N ARG A 310 4.18 27.89 -4.21
CA ARG A 310 4.50 26.83 -3.26
C ARG A 310 3.24 26.15 -2.76
N LEU A 311 3.32 24.91 -2.29
CA LEU A 311 2.18 24.26 -1.65
C LEU A 311 2.14 24.60 -0.15
N VAL A 312 0.95 24.89 0.37
CA VAL A 312 0.69 25.33 1.76
C VAL A 312 -0.34 24.46 2.48
N GLY A 313 -1.01 23.55 1.78
CA GLY A 313 -1.92 22.56 2.36
C GLY A 313 -1.83 21.26 1.59
N LEU A 314 -2.01 20.13 2.29
CA LEU A 314 -2.01 18.78 1.73
C LEU A 314 -3.05 17.95 2.46
N ASP A 315 -3.82 17.17 1.70
CA ASP A 315 -4.60 16.07 2.28
C ASP A 315 -4.98 15.02 1.22
N MET A 316 -5.16 13.77 1.65
CA MET A 316 -5.59 12.66 0.81
C MET A 316 -7.11 12.55 0.75
N ARG A 317 -7.65 12.44 -0.46
CA ARG A 317 -9.07 12.22 -0.66
C ARG A 317 -9.48 10.79 -0.30
N PRO A 318 -10.37 10.56 0.69
CA PRO A 318 -10.74 9.20 1.12
C PRO A 318 -11.34 8.35 0.03
N LEU A 319 -12.07 8.97 -0.90
CA LEU A 319 -12.75 8.29 -2.01
C LEU A 319 -11.79 7.55 -2.94
N ASN A 320 -10.53 7.95 -3.07
CA ASN A 320 -9.64 7.31 -4.02
C ASN A 320 -8.15 7.35 -3.69
N GLY A 321 -7.76 7.87 -2.52
CA GLY A 321 -6.35 7.98 -2.14
C GLY A 321 -5.55 8.93 -3.03
N GLN A 322 -6.22 9.84 -3.75
CA GLN A 322 -5.56 10.90 -4.49
C GLN A 322 -5.12 11.98 -3.50
N LEU A 323 -3.83 12.30 -3.48
CA LEU A 323 -3.32 13.45 -2.71
C LEU A 323 -3.69 14.75 -3.41
N TYR A 324 -4.23 15.70 -2.67
CA TYR A 324 -4.47 17.08 -3.11
C TYR A 324 -3.55 18.04 -2.39
N GLY A 325 -3.29 19.18 -3.03
CA GLY A 325 -2.57 20.27 -2.41
C GLY A 325 -3.16 21.64 -2.74
N LEU A 326 -3.06 22.55 -1.78
CA LEU A 326 -3.38 23.97 -1.96
C LEU A 326 -2.10 24.76 -2.23
N GLY A 327 -2.06 25.48 -3.33
CA GLY A 327 -0.97 26.39 -3.67
C GLY A 327 -1.09 27.74 -2.97
N SER A 328 0.04 28.43 -2.79
CA SER A 328 0.15 29.75 -2.16
C SER A 328 -0.50 30.88 -2.98
N THR A 329 -0.89 30.61 -4.22
CA THR A 329 -1.75 31.51 -5.01
C THR A 329 -3.22 31.05 -5.02
N ASN A 330 -3.58 30.25 -4.01
CA ASN A 330 -4.91 29.72 -3.76
C ASN A 330 -5.45 28.81 -4.87
N ARG A 331 -4.60 28.08 -5.59
CA ARG A 331 -5.06 27.07 -6.55
C ARG A 331 -5.04 25.67 -5.96
N LEU A 332 -6.00 24.85 -6.38
CA LEU A 332 -6.08 23.45 -6.00
C LEU A 332 -5.36 22.58 -7.02
N TYR A 333 -4.61 21.59 -6.53
CA TYR A 333 -3.85 20.62 -7.31
C TYR A 333 -4.16 19.19 -6.87
N THR A 334 -4.11 18.24 -7.79
CA THR A 334 -3.84 16.84 -7.48
C THR A 334 -2.35 16.55 -7.63
N LEU A 335 -1.83 15.63 -6.83
CA LEU A 335 -0.40 15.31 -6.76
C LEU A 335 -0.17 13.82 -7.00
N ASN A 336 0.84 13.50 -7.83
CA ASN A 336 1.29 12.13 -8.01
C ASN A 336 2.15 11.69 -6.81
N LEU A 337 1.74 10.63 -6.09
CA LEU A 337 2.42 10.16 -4.89
C LEU A 337 3.82 9.58 -5.14
N ALA A 338 4.12 9.14 -6.37
CA ALA A 338 5.45 8.65 -6.73
C ALA A 338 6.38 9.78 -7.16
N SER A 339 5.92 10.77 -7.95
CA SER A 339 6.79 11.76 -8.59
C SER A 339 6.73 13.17 -8.01
N GLY A 340 5.68 13.52 -7.24
CA GLY A 340 5.42 14.90 -6.86
C GLY A 340 4.92 15.77 -8.02
N ALA A 341 4.53 15.19 -9.16
CA ALA A 341 3.93 15.96 -10.25
C ALA A 341 2.55 16.47 -9.87
N ALA A 342 2.34 17.79 -10.00
CA ALA A 342 1.10 18.47 -9.72
C ALA A 342 0.29 18.71 -10.99
N THR A 343 -1.02 18.48 -10.92
CA THR A 343 -1.99 18.81 -11.96
C THR A 343 -3.04 19.74 -11.39
N VAL A 344 -3.25 20.90 -12.01
CA VAL A 344 -4.24 21.87 -11.55
C VAL A 344 -5.65 21.30 -11.64
N VAL A 345 -6.48 21.55 -10.63
CA VAL A 345 -7.88 21.12 -10.59
C VAL A 345 -8.78 22.20 -11.21
N GLY A 346 -9.78 21.75 -11.98
CA GLY A 346 -10.74 22.65 -12.64
C GLY A 346 -10.07 23.61 -13.62
N ALA A 347 -10.57 24.85 -13.67
CA ALA A 347 -10.02 25.90 -14.53
C ALA A 347 -8.76 26.57 -13.93
N GLY A 348 -8.27 26.14 -12.77
CA GLY A 348 -7.18 26.80 -12.05
C GLY A 348 -7.53 28.21 -11.58
N THR A 349 -8.81 28.51 -11.36
CA THR A 349 -9.22 29.79 -10.78
C THR A 349 -8.77 29.85 -9.31
N PRO A 350 -8.03 30.89 -8.88
CA PRO A 350 -7.68 31.07 -7.48
C PRO A 350 -8.91 31.13 -6.59
N LEU A 351 -8.86 30.41 -5.46
CA LEU A 351 -9.84 30.51 -4.39
C LEU A 351 -9.72 31.89 -3.72
N THR A 352 -10.86 32.43 -3.29
CA THR A 352 -10.88 33.66 -2.49
C THR A 352 -10.56 33.30 -1.03
N LEU A 353 -9.28 33.17 -0.73
CA LEU A 353 -8.74 32.83 0.59
C LEU A 353 -7.75 33.90 1.04
N THR A 354 -7.84 34.29 2.31
CA THR A 354 -6.92 35.20 2.99
C THR A 354 -6.35 34.53 4.23
N GLY A 355 -5.19 34.99 4.67
CA GLY A 355 -4.43 34.38 5.76
C GLY A 355 -3.10 33.82 5.26
N THR A 356 -2.22 33.46 6.19
CA THR A 356 -0.89 32.93 5.89
C THR A 356 -0.77 31.45 6.22
N ASN A 357 -1.45 31.00 7.26
CA ASN A 357 -1.52 29.61 7.67
C ASN A 357 -2.92 29.06 7.41
N VAL A 358 -2.99 27.81 6.97
CA VAL A 358 -4.22 27.20 6.51
C VAL A 358 -4.38 25.78 7.05
N GLY A 359 -5.58 25.46 7.53
CA GLY A 359 -6.02 24.07 7.64
C GLY A 359 -6.60 23.61 6.31
N PHE A 360 -6.29 22.40 5.89
CA PHE A 360 -6.71 21.82 4.61
C PHE A 360 -6.98 20.34 4.83
N ASP A 361 -8.25 19.91 4.70
CA ASP A 361 -8.61 18.51 4.99
C ASP A 361 -9.91 18.07 4.31
N PHE A 362 -10.01 16.80 3.93
CA PHE A 362 -11.17 16.21 3.30
C PHE A 362 -12.20 15.78 4.34
N ASN A 363 -13.43 16.25 4.16
CA ASN A 363 -14.57 15.67 4.84
C ASN A 363 -14.93 14.32 4.19
N PRO A 364 -14.76 13.17 4.89
CA PRO A 364 -14.97 11.84 4.32
C PRO A 364 -16.46 11.51 4.07
N THR A 365 -17.39 12.27 4.66
CA THR A 365 -18.84 12.00 4.57
C THR A 365 -19.50 12.67 3.36
N VAL A 366 -19.05 13.88 3.00
CA VAL A 366 -19.64 14.68 1.90
C VAL A 366 -18.69 14.90 0.72
N ASP A 367 -17.47 14.37 0.80
CA ASP A 367 -16.46 14.45 -0.26
C ASP A 367 -16.21 15.91 -0.69
N ARG A 368 -15.82 16.72 0.29
CA ARG A 368 -15.46 18.14 0.13
C ARG A 368 -14.21 18.43 0.92
N ILE A 369 -13.40 19.34 0.40
CA ILE A 369 -12.23 19.85 1.12
C ILE A 369 -12.70 21.01 1.99
N ARG A 370 -12.36 20.97 3.27
CA ARG A 370 -12.43 22.10 4.19
C ARG A 370 -11.13 22.86 4.10
N ILE A 371 -11.22 24.18 3.93
CA ILE A 371 -10.07 25.07 4.05
C ILE A 371 -10.40 26.14 5.09
N VAL A 372 -9.59 26.23 6.13
CA VAL A 372 -9.68 27.25 7.18
C VAL A 372 -8.39 28.05 7.24
N SER A 373 -8.39 29.24 7.82
CA SER A 373 -7.16 30.02 7.96
C SER A 373 -7.06 30.81 9.26
N ASP A 374 -5.84 31.29 9.52
CA ASP A 374 -5.49 32.17 10.63
C ASP A 374 -6.17 33.55 10.56
N ALA A 375 -6.81 33.87 9.44
CA ALA A 375 -7.65 35.06 9.24
C ALA A 375 -9.15 34.77 9.45
N GLY A 376 -9.51 33.58 9.94
CA GLY A 376 -10.90 33.19 10.23
C GLY A 376 -11.72 32.76 9.02
N VAL A 377 -11.08 32.53 7.86
CA VAL A 377 -11.76 32.03 6.66
C VAL A 377 -12.20 30.58 6.88
N ASN A 378 -13.33 30.22 6.28
CA ASN A 378 -13.90 28.88 6.32
C ASN A 378 -14.56 28.54 4.97
N LEU A 379 -13.91 27.70 4.17
CA LEU A 379 -14.36 27.32 2.83
C LEU A 379 -14.70 25.83 2.75
N ARG A 380 -15.67 25.49 1.91
CA ARG A 380 -15.85 24.15 1.36
C ARG A 380 -15.54 24.16 -0.13
N VAL A 381 -14.62 23.32 -0.57
CA VAL A 381 -14.20 23.22 -1.97
C VAL A 381 -14.62 21.88 -2.55
N ASN A 382 -15.18 21.90 -3.75
CA ASN A 382 -15.47 20.70 -4.51
C ASN A 382 -14.18 20.17 -5.18
N PRO A 383 -13.73 18.95 -4.85
CA PRO A 383 -12.47 18.41 -5.37
C PRO A 383 -12.48 18.09 -6.87
N ALA A 384 -13.66 18.08 -7.51
CA ALA A 384 -13.79 17.79 -8.93
C ALA A 384 -13.51 19.01 -9.82
N ASP A 385 -13.89 20.21 -9.38
CA ASP A 385 -13.86 21.44 -10.19
C ASP A 385 -13.13 22.61 -9.51
N GLY A 386 -12.74 22.47 -8.23
CA GLY A 386 -12.06 23.51 -7.47
C GLY A 386 -12.98 24.68 -7.08
N ILE A 387 -14.29 24.56 -7.21
CA ILE A 387 -15.23 25.64 -6.83
C ILE A 387 -15.42 25.65 -5.32
N ALA A 388 -15.25 26.83 -4.71
CA ALA A 388 -15.43 27.05 -3.29
C ALA A 388 -16.80 27.66 -2.95
N VAL A 389 -17.34 27.24 -1.81
CA VAL A 389 -18.43 27.88 -1.08
C VAL A 389 -17.83 28.49 0.19
N VAL A 390 -18.13 29.75 0.45
CA VAL A 390 -17.77 30.43 1.69
C VAL A 390 -18.82 30.08 2.76
N ASP A 391 -18.38 29.50 3.87
CA ASP A 391 -19.21 29.18 5.03
C ASP A 391 -19.13 30.30 6.10
N GLY A 392 -19.77 30.09 7.26
CA GLY A 392 -19.67 31.00 8.40
C GLY A 392 -18.22 31.14 8.87
N VAL A 393 -17.79 32.38 9.12
CA VAL A 393 -16.45 32.69 9.64
C VAL A 393 -16.20 32.01 10.99
N LEU A 394 -14.94 31.69 11.26
CA LEU A 394 -14.57 31.04 12.51
C LEU A 394 -14.91 31.91 13.73
N ASN A 395 -15.49 31.30 14.76
CA ASN A 395 -16.02 31.99 15.95
C ASN A 395 -15.98 31.06 17.18
N PRO A 396 -16.05 31.56 18.43
CA PRO A 396 -16.21 32.95 18.85
C PRO A 396 -14.96 33.82 18.62
N GLY A 397 -15.14 35.14 18.54
CA GLY A 397 -14.05 36.09 18.39
C GLY A 397 -13.38 36.03 17.02
N THR A 398 -12.04 36.09 17.00
CA THR A 398 -11.20 36.03 15.79
C THR A 398 -10.10 34.99 16.01
N PRO A 399 -10.44 33.69 15.96
CA PRO A 399 -9.47 32.63 16.21
C PRO A 399 -8.41 32.59 15.11
N SER A 400 -7.23 32.08 15.45
CA SER A 400 -6.07 31.95 14.58
C SER A 400 -5.81 30.48 14.29
N VAL A 401 -6.72 29.85 13.54
CA VAL A 401 -6.64 28.42 13.20
C VAL A 401 -5.61 28.21 12.10
N THR A 402 -4.64 27.33 12.36
CA THR A 402 -3.53 27.07 11.44
C THR A 402 -3.53 25.66 10.86
N ALA A 403 -4.36 24.76 11.39
CA ALA A 403 -4.50 23.41 10.87
C ALA A 403 -5.87 22.82 11.22
N ALA A 404 -6.34 21.87 10.41
CA ALA A 404 -7.63 21.20 10.59
C ALA A 404 -7.55 19.76 10.12
N ALA A 405 -8.29 18.85 10.75
CA ALA A 405 -8.37 17.44 10.36
C ALA A 405 -9.73 16.80 10.71
N TYR A 406 -10.27 15.96 9.82
CA TYR A 406 -11.49 15.19 10.02
C TYR A 406 -11.18 13.76 10.50
N THR A 407 -11.98 13.27 11.45
CA THR A 407 -11.95 11.85 11.84
C THR A 407 -12.60 10.95 10.80
N ASN A 408 -12.37 9.63 10.92
CA ASN A 408 -12.95 8.59 10.05
C ASN A 408 -12.56 8.81 8.59
N ASN A 409 -11.28 9.05 8.33
CA ASN A 409 -10.73 9.41 7.01
C ASN A 409 -10.71 8.20 6.05
N PHE A 410 -11.88 7.60 5.81
CA PHE A 410 -12.10 6.48 4.92
C PHE A 410 -13.38 6.71 4.11
N ALA A 411 -13.42 6.20 2.89
CA ALA A 411 -14.57 6.36 2.02
C ALA A 411 -15.80 5.60 2.54
N GLY A 412 -16.97 6.27 2.49
CA GLY A 412 -18.21 5.70 3.01
C GLY A 412 -18.39 5.89 4.51
N ALA A 413 -17.54 6.70 5.16
CA ALA A 413 -17.77 7.15 6.52
C ALA A 413 -19.18 7.78 6.65
N THR A 414 -19.91 7.35 7.66
CA THR A 414 -21.27 7.85 7.96
C THR A 414 -21.27 9.00 8.97
N THR A 415 -20.15 9.18 9.67
CA THR A 415 -19.93 10.24 10.66
C THR A 415 -18.51 10.76 10.55
N THR A 416 -18.29 12.02 10.91
CA THR A 416 -16.97 12.63 11.02
C THR A 416 -17.03 13.80 12.00
N VAL A 417 -15.89 14.14 12.58
CA VAL A 417 -15.69 15.27 13.49
C VAL A 417 -14.52 16.08 12.97
N LEU A 418 -14.70 17.39 12.81
CA LEU A 418 -13.63 18.32 12.45
C LEU A 418 -12.94 18.83 13.70
N TYR A 419 -11.62 18.69 13.75
CA TYR A 419 -10.76 19.27 14.76
C TYR A 419 -9.88 20.35 14.15
N ASP A 420 -9.64 21.42 14.91
CA ASP A 420 -8.81 22.54 14.52
C ASP A 420 -7.72 22.79 15.56
N ILE A 421 -6.56 23.23 15.11
CA ILE A 421 -5.48 23.72 15.98
C ILE A 421 -5.38 25.23 15.83
N ASP A 422 -5.49 25.94 16.94
CA ASP A 422 -5.21 27.37 17.04
C ASP A 422 -3.84 27.54 17.70
N SER A 423 -2.85 27.97 16.92
CA SER A 423 -1.47 28.13 17.40
C SER A 423 -1.25 29.39 18.23
N ASN A 424 -2.22 30.33 18.25
CA ASN A 424 -2.12 31.51 19.11
C ASN A 424 -2.53 31.20 20.55
N THR A 425 -3.46 30.27 20.72
CA THR A 425 -3.95 29.83 22.04
C THR A 425 -3.36 28.50 22.51
N ASP A 426 -2.60 27.80 21.66
CA ASP A 426 -2.06 26.46 21.92
C ASP A 426 -3.14 25.44 22.29
N MET A 427 -4.26 25.45 21.57
CA MET A 427 -5.47 24.69 21.89
C MET A 427 -5.95 23.85 20.70
N LEU A 428 -6.47 22.66 21.03
CA LEU A 428 -7.29 21.87 20.13
C LEU A 428 -8.76 22.28 20.30
N TYR A 429 -9.44 22.51 19.19
CA TYR A 429 -10.87 22.79 19.12
C TYR A 429 -11.59 21.73 18.28
N ARG A 430 -12.89 21.58 18.52
CA ARG A 430 -13.82 20.92 17.61
C ARG A 430 -14.60 22.01 16.87
N GLN A 431 -14.65 21.96 15.54
CA GLN A 431 -15.49 22.87 14.76
C GLN A 431 -16.90 22.28 14.64
N ASP A 432 -17.85 22.82 15.39
CA ASP A 432 -19.19 22.22 15.55
C ASP A 432 -20.29 23.29 15.70
N PRO A 433 -21.17 23.47 14.70
CA PRO A 433 -21.16 22.78 13.40
C PRO A 433 -20.10 23.37 12.44
N PRO A 434 -19.44 22.55 11.59
CA PRO A 434 -18.37 23.03 10.69
C PRO A 434 -18.78 24.21 9.81
N ASN A 435 -19.99 24.19 9.23
CA ASN A 435 -20.42 25.25 8.32
C ASN A 435 -20.75 26.58 9.03
N ALA A 436 -20.92 26.58 10.35
CA ALA A 436 -21.07 27.82 11.13
C ALA A 436 -19.72 28.39 11.60
N GLY A 437 -18.62 27.62 11.48
CA GLY A 437 -17.29 28.03 11.95
C GLY A 437 -17.14 28.04 13.48
N THR A 438 -18.10 27.51 14.23
CA THR A 438 -18.08 27.56 15.70
C THR A 438 -17.06 26.60 16.28
N LEU A 439 -16.09 27.13 17.01
CA LEU A 439 -15.03 26.41 17.72
C LEU A 439 -15.47 26.10 19.15
N VAL A 440 -15.46 24.82 19.49
CA VAL A 440 -15.72 24.30 20.83
C VAL A 440 -14.40 23.77 21.40
N SER A 441 -13.93 24.36 22.50
CA SER A 441 -12.67 23.97 23.13
C SER A 441 -12.66 22.50 23.52
N VAL A 442 -11.60 21.78 23.13
CA VAL A 442 -11.32 20.41 23.61
C VAL A 442 -10.33 20.48 24.77
N GLY A 443 -9.18 21.13 24.56
CA GLY A 443 -8.18 21.33 25.60
C GLY A 443 -6.83 21.78 25.04
N ALA A 444 -5.91 22.10 25.95
CA ALA A 444 -4.59 22.62 25.60
C ALA A 444 -3.69 21.54 25.00
N LEU A 445 -2.86 21.93 24.02
CA LEU A 445 -1.83 21.07 23.45
C LEU A 445 -0.75 20.70 24.47
N GLY A 446 -0.51 21.56 25.46
CA GLY A 446 0.55 21.38 26.47
C GLY A 446 1.95 21.73 25.97
N VAL A 447 2.05 22.26 24.75
CA VAL A 447 3.27 22.82 24.14
C VAL A 447 2.94 24.18 23.56
N ASN A 448 3.92 25.10 23.56
CA ASN A 448 3.80 26.38 22.87
C ASN A 448 4.26 26.20 21.43
N THR A 449 3.33 26.20 20.48
CA THR A 449 3.63 26.02 19.07
C THR A 449 3.58 27.34 18.31
N THR A 450 4.69 27.71 17.68
CA THR A 450 4.80 28.95 16.92
C THR A 450 4.35 28.82 15.46
N GLY A 451 3.90 27.63 15.06
CA GLY A 451 3.42 27.31 13.73
C GLY A 451 3.09 25.83 13.60
N VAL A 452 1.96 25.54 12.96
CA VAL A 452 1.53 24.18 12.63
C VAL A 452 1.68 23.98 11.13
N ASN A 453 2.39 22.92 10.76
CA ASN A 453 2.77 22.64 9.38
C ASN A 453 2.08 21.37 8.85
N GLY A 454 0.81 21.23 9.21
CA GLY A 454 -0.03 20.06 8.92
C GLY A 454 -0.58 19.41 10.19
N PHE A 455 -1.84 18.99 10.10
CA PHE A 455 -2.55 18.15 11.06
C PHE A 455 -3.44 17.24 10.24
N ASP A 456 -3.39 15.93 10.49
CA ASP A 456 -4.22 14.93 9.82
C ASP A 456 -4.53 13.80 10.80
N ILE A 457 -5.62 13.07 10.58
CA ILE A 457 -6.07 11.96 11.41
C ILE A 457 -6.08 10.68 10.56
N GLY A 458 -5.31 9.69 11.01
CA GLY A 458 -5.19 8.39 10.33
C GLY A 458 -6.56 7.73 10.09
N GLY A 459 -6.81 7.30 8.86
CA GLY A 459 -8.09 6.72 8.44
C GLY A 459 -8.40 5.38 9.11
N THR A 460 -7.37 4.57 9.39
CA THR A 460 -7.54 3.26 10.05
C THR A 460 -7.22 3.32 11.54
N SER A 461 -6.18 4.07 11.96
CA SER A 461 -5.84 4.16 13.39
C SER A 461 -6.70 5.15 14.18
N GLY A 462 -7.26 6.18 13.52
CA GLY A 462 -7.88 7.31 14.20
C GLY A 462 -6.91 8.19 14.99
N THR A 463 -5.59 8.00 14.81
CA THR A 463 -4.57 8.78 15.50
C THR A 463 -4.43 10.15 14.85
N GLY A 464 -4.53 11.22 15.65
CA GLY A 464 -4.22 12.57 15.17
C GLY A 464 -2.71 12.80 15.13
N PHE A 465 -2.17 13.11 13.95
CA PHE A 465 -0.77 13.45 13.73
C PHE A 465 -0.63 14.93 13.38
N ALA A 466 0.20 15.67 14.11
CA ALA A 466 0.46 17.07 13.81
C ALA A 466 1.96 17.35 13.72
N VAL A 467 2.35 18.25 12.82
CA VAL A 467 3.71 18.79 12.77
C VAL A 467 3.72 20.13 13.49
N LEU A 468 4.29 20.15 14.69
CA LEU A 468 4.36 21.34 15.53
C LEU A 468 5.78 21.87 15.59
N MET A 469 5.94 23.18 15.45
CA MET A 469 7.19 23.87 15.74
C MET A 469 7.18 24.32 17.20
N VAL A 470 8.10 23.81 18.01
CA VAL A 470 8.28 24.21 19.42
C VAL A 470 9.69 24.77 19.58
N GLY A 471 9.78 26.08 19.87
CA GLY A 471 11.04 26.80 19.75
C GLY A 471 11.53 26.80 18.30
N THR A 472 12.68 26.19 18.04
CA THR A 472 13.24 26.07 16.68
C THR A 472 13.14 24.66 16.10
N THR A 473 12.53 23.73 16.82
CA THR A 473 12.47 22.32 16.44
C THR A 473 11.09 21.97 15.90
N ALA A 474 11.05 21.46 14.67
CA ALA A 474 9.86 20.84 14.12
C ALA A 474 9.87 19.34 14.45
N SER A 475 8.77 18.82 14.96
CA SER A 475 8.62 17.40 15.29
C SER A 475 7.24 16.90 14.90
N VAL A 476 7.12 15.59 14.67
CA VAL A 476 5.83 14.91 14.57
C VAL A 476 5.29 14.67 15.99
N TYR A 477 4.06 15.06 16.23
CA TYR A 477 3.31 14.84 17.47
C TYR A 477 2.12 13.94 17.20
N THR A 478 1.72 13.18 18.21
CA THR A 478 0.40 12.57 18.28
C THR A 478 -0.51 13.40 19.18
N LEU A 479 -1.77 13.56 18.81
CA LEU A 479 -2.75 14.33 19.56
C LEU A 479 -3.82 13.42 20.17
N ASN A 480 -4.09 13.63 21.45
CA ASN A 480 -5.25 13.04 22.09
C ASN A 480 -6.49 13.89 21.77
N LEU A 481 -7.32 13.42 20.84
CA LEU A 481 -8.50 14.15 20.35
C LEU A 481 -9.60 14.37 21.41
N THR A 482 -9.51 13.73 22.57
CA THR A 482 -10.46 13.93 23.68
C THR A 482 -10.00 15.01 24.66
N THR A 483 -8.68 15.19 24.83
CA THR A 483 -8.11 16.09 25.85
C THR A 483 -7.34 17.27 25.26
N GLY A 484 -7.00 17.22 23.97
CA GLY A 484 -6.14 18.19 23.31
C GLY A 484 -4.64 17.92 23.47
N ALA A 485 -4.22 17.09 24.42
CA ALA A 485 -2.82 16.92 24.77
C ALA A 485 -1.97 16.39 23.60
N ALA A 486 -0.87 17.08 23.30
CA ALA A 486 0.11 16.69 22.30
C ALA A 486 1.24 15.89 22.94
N THR A 487 1.58 14.73 22.36
CA THR A 487 2.72 13.91 22.75
C THR A 487 3.78 13.95 21.66
N LYS A 488 4.97 14.43 22.00
CA LYS A 488 6.10 14.50 21.07
C LYS A 488 6.52 13.10 20.63
N GLY A 489 6.58 12.87 19.33
CA GLY A 489 7.21 11.72 18.71
C GLY A 489 8.67 12.01 18.39
N ALA A 490 8.98 12.09 17.11
CA ALA A 490 10.34 12.30 16.60
C ALA A 490 10.51 13.65 15.92
N ASP A 491 11.72 14.21 16.00
CA ASP A 491 12.09 15.44 15.30
C ASP A 491 12.11 15.21 13.78
N LEU A 492 11.83 16.25 13.02
CA LEU A 492 12.02 16.27 11.58
C LEU A 492 13.41 16.84 11.27
N PRO A 493 14.07 16.39 10.19
CA PRO A 493 15.34 16.97 9.76
C PRO A 493 15.18 18.43 9.32
N ARG A 494 13.97 18.82 8.89
CA ARG A 494 13.60 20.15 8.40
C ARG A 494 12.13 20.44 8.72
N PRO A 495 11.73 21.70 8.93
CA PRO A 495 10.31 22.06 9.01
C PRO A 495 9.56 21.71 7.73
N LEU A 496 8.32 21.26 7.88
CA LEU A 496 7.37 21.13 6.78
C LEU A 496 6.51 22.41 6.68
N GLN A 497 5.69 22.53 5.65
CA GLN A 497 4.63 23.56 5.49
C GLN A 497 3.24 22.93 5.53
N ALA A 498 3.13 21.68 5.10
CA ALA A 498 1.91 20.90 5.14
C ALA A 498 2.27 19.42 5.31
N MET A 499 1.33 18.64 5.82
CA MET A 499 1.47 17.19 5.97
C MET A 499 0.11 16.51 5.77
N ALA A 500 0.13 15.34 5.15
CA ALA A 500 -0.98 14.39 5.08
C ALA A 500 -0.47 12.97 5.37
N VAL A 501 -1.26 12.13 6.03
CA VAL A 501 -0.95 10.74 6.37
C VAL A 501 -1.62 9.80 5.36
N GLY A 502 -0.98 8.67 5.07
CA GLY A 502 -1.57 7.62 4.24
C GLY A 502 -2.86 7.08 4.87
N LEU A 503 -3.92 6.95 4.07
CA LEU A 503 -5.26 6.56 4.52
C LEU A 503 -5.35 5.16 5.17
N GLY A 504 -4.36 4.30 4.97
CA GLY A 504 -4.27 2.95 5.53
C GLY A 504 -3.76 2.87 6.96
N PHE A 505 -3.40 4.01 7.57
CA PHE A 505 -2.75 4.06 8.88
C PHE A 505 -3.53 4.83 9.92
#